data_AF-A0A367HLU7-F1
#
_entry.id   AF-A0A367HLU7-F1
#
_cell.length_a   1.000
_cell.length_b   1.000
_cell.length_c   1.000
_cell.angle_alpha   90.00
_cell.angle_beta   90.00
_cell.angle_gamma   90.00
#
_symmetry.space_group_name_H-M   'P 1'
#
loop_
_entity.id
_entity.type
_entity.pdbx_description
1 polymer ?
#
loop_
_entity_poly.entity_id
_entity_poly.type
_entity_poly.pdbx_seq_one_letter_code
_entity_poly.pdbx_strand_id
1 'polypeptide(L)'
;MVRQAANYQVEVDNFSSQAFDEVALAFTRHSTPVTQILHQFNVPASSVVSFDLGPCSDVKQYAVSGLVGGVRVFTTGDVDADPVGCDDIITIRDRAAVQVNRAEARR
;
A
#
# COMPACT_ATOMS: atom_id res chain seq x y z
N MET A 1 -4.92 -10.31 -28.67
CA MET A 1 -5.34 -10.49 -27.26
C MET A 1 -5.13 -9.17 -26.57
N VAL A 2 -6.20 -8.53 -26.10
CA VAL A 2 -6.08 -7.34 -25.24
C VAL A 2 -5.57 -7.87 -23.89
N ARG A 3 -4.30 -7.64 -23.56
CA ARG A 3 -3.82 -7.83 -22.18
C ARG A 3 -4.73 -6.94 -21.33
N GLN A 4 -5.53 -7.53 -20.43
CA GLN A 4 -6.13 -6.75 -19.35
C GLN A 4 -4.99 -5.96 -18.70
N ALA A 5 -5.11 -4.64 -18.65
CA ALA A 5 -4.17 -3.82 -17.92
C ALA A 5 -4.17 -4.33 -16.48
N ALA A 6 -3.00 -4.74 -15.96
CA ALA A 6 -2.89 -5.14 -14.57
C ALA A 6 -3.29 -3.93 -13.70
N ASN A 7 -4.06 -4.17 -12.65
CA ASN A 7 -4.28 -3.15 -11.62
C ASN A 7 -3.04 -3.04 -10.75
N TYR A 8 -2.78 -1.85 -10.22
CA TYR A 8 -1.75 -1.66 -9.20
C TYR A 8 -2.26 -2.23 -7.88
N GLN A 9 -1.51 -3.16 -7.32
CA GLN A 9 -1.79 -3.78 -6.04
C GLN A 9 -0.75 -3.33 -5.01
N VAL A 10 -1.20 -2.96 -3.83
CA VAL A 10 -0.33 -2.72 -2.68
C VAL A 10 -0.73 -3.67 -1.56
N GLU A 11 0.18 -4.56 -1.18
CA GLU A 11 0.04 -5.40 -0.01
C GLU A 11 0.73 -4.75 1.19
N VAL A 12 0.06 -4.77 2.33
CA VAL A 12 0.62 -4.34 3.61
C VAL A 12 0.74 -5.55 4.50
N ASP A 13 1.97 -6.01 4.70
CA ASP A 13 2.34 -7.10 5.58
C ASP A 13 2.64 -6.53 6.97
N ASN A 14 1.68 -6.69 7.88
CA ASN A 14 1.88 -6.40 9.29
C ASN A 14 2.68 -7.53 9.95
N PHE A 15 3.98 -7.57 9.68
CA PHE A 15 4.93 -8.48 10.33
C PHE A 15 5.34 -8.02 11.74
N SER A 16 4.54 -7.17 12.37
CA SER A 16 4.76 -6.72 13.75
C SER A 16 3.89 -7.50 14.73
N SER A 17 4.25 -7.44 16.01
CA SER A 17 3.49 -7.94 17.15
C SER A 17 2.30 -7.04 17.53
N GLN A 18 2.15 -5.88 16.88
CA GLN A 18 1.11 -4.89 17.15
C GLN A 18 -0.04 -5.04 16.14
N ALA A 19 -1.28 -5.09 16.64
CA ALA A 19 -2.46 -4.94 15.80
C ALA A 19 -2.74 -3.45 15.53
N PHE A 20 -3.29 -3.15 14.35
CA PHE A 20 -3.72 -1.82 13.96
C PHE A 20 -5.24 -1.72 13.97
N ASP A 21 -5.76 -0.62 14.51
CA ASP A 21 -7.19 -0.32 14.40
C ASP A 21 -7.57 -0.03 12.94
N GLU A 22 -6.63 0.58 12.21
CA GLU A 22 -6.78 0.95 10.82
C GLU A 22 -5.43 0.95 10.08
N VAL A 23 -5.44 0.42 8.86
CA VAL A 23 -4.43 0.70 7.83
C VAL A 23 -5.13 1.46 6.72
N ALA A 24 -4.68 2.69 6.46
CA ALA A 24 -5.20 3.54 5.41
C ALA A 24 -4.19 3.68 4.28
N LEU A 25 -4.67 3.62 3.04
CA LEU A 25 -3.87 3.88 1.84
C LEU A 25 -4.46 5.06 1.10
N ALA A 26 -3.70 6.15 1.02
CA ALA A 26 -4.00 7.30 0.20
C ALA A 26 -3.29 7.18 -1.15
N PHE A 27 -3.95 7.50 -2.26
CA PHE A 27 -3.33 7.46 -3.58
C PHE A 27 -3.90 8.53 -4.52
N THR A 28 -3.13 8.84 -5.56
CA THR A 28 -3.55 9.75 -6.65
C THR A 28 -3.30 9.10 -8.00
N ARG A 29 -4.04 9.56 -9.02
CA ARG A 29 -3.92 9.08 -10.40
C ARG A 29 -3.34 10.15 -11.32
N HIS A 30 -2.70 9.75 -12.41
CA HIS A 30 -2.28 10.66 -13.46
C HIS A 30 -3.47 11.34 -14.13
N SER A 31 -4.55 10.58 -14.35
CA SER A 31 -5.79 11.07 -14.95
C SER A 31 -6.56 12.06 -14.07
N THR A 32 -6.42 11.96 -12.74
CA THR A 32 -7.18 12.77 -11.79
C THR A 32 -6.34 13.09 -10.54
N PRO A 33 -6.02 14.37 -10.27
CA PRO A 33 -5.15 14.75 -9.15
C PRO A 33 -5.84 14.74 -7.78
N VAL A 34 -7.04 14.17 -7.67
CA VAL A 34 -7.78 14.06 -6.40
C VAL A 34 -7.27 12.85 -5.63
N THR A 35 -6.87 13.07 -4.38
CA THR A 35 -6.48 11.99 -3.47
C THR A 35 -7.70 11.15 -3.10
N GLN A 36 -7.58 9.85 -3.33
CA GLN A 36 -8.52 8.84 -2.86
C GLN A 36 -7.91 8.12 -1.66
N ILE A 37 -8.74 7.70 -0.71
CA ILE A 37 -8.29 6.99 0.49
C ILE A 37 -9.10 5.71 0.61
N LEU A 38 -8.39 4.59 0.77
CA LEU A 38 -8.93 3.28 1.06
C LEU A 38 -8.58 2.91 2.50
N HIS A 39 -9.47 2.19 3.16
CA HIS A 39 -9.36 1.86 4.57
C HIS A 39 -9.50 0.34 4.77
N GLN A 40 -8.66 -0.21 5.63
CA GLN A 40 -8.80 -1.56 6.19
C GLN A 40 -8.81 -1.44 7.71
N PHE A 41 -9.83 -1.97 8.36
CA PHE A 41 -10.02 -1.85 9.81
C PHE A 41 -9.69 -3.17 10.53
N ASN A 42 -9.30 -3.07 11.80
CA ASN A 42 -8.99 -4.19 12.67
C ASN A 42 -7.94 -5.14 12.07
N VAL A 43 -6.81 -4.59 11.61
CA VAL A 43 -5.72 -5.37 10.98
C VAL A 43 -4.90 -6.07 12.06
N PRO A 44 -4.98 -7.42 12.19
CA PRO A 44 -4.28 -8.12 13.27
C PRO A 44 -2.76 -8.08 13.11
N ALA A 45 -2.05 -8.35 14.20
CA ALA A 45 -0.63 -8.68 14.15
C ALA A 45 -0.38 -9.91 13.25
N SER A 46 0.76 -9.96 12.58
CA SER A 46 1.17 -11.04 11.68
C SER A 46 0.14 -11.35 10.57
N SER A 47 -0.42 -10.30 9.95
CA SER A 47 -1.44 -10.43 8.89
C SER A 47 -1.10 -9.59 7.68
N VAL A 48 -1.70 -9.93 6.53
CA VAL A 48 -1.54 -9.19 5.27
C VAL A 48 -2.90 -8.64 4.84
N VAL A 49 -2.93 -7.39 4.39
CA VAL A 49 -4.08 -6.78 3.71
C VAL A 49 -3.66 -6.24 2.36
N SER A 50 -4.57 -6.25 1.39
CA SER A 50 -4.29 -5.81 0.01
C SER A 50 -5.21 -4.67 -0.40
N PHE A 51 -4.69 -3.77 -1.23
CA PHE A 51 -5.38 -2.63 -1.80
C PHE A 51 -5.25 -2.64 -3.33
N ASP A 52 -6.39 -2.55 -4.02
CA ASP A 52 -6.44 -2.34 -5.47
C ASP A 52 -6.62 -0.85 -5.77
N LEU A 53 -5.66 -0.24 -6.46
CA LEU A 53 -5.65 1.20 -6.74
C LEU A 53 -6.22 1.54 -8.14
N GLY A 54 -6.60 0.52 -8.90
CA GLY A 54 -7.04 0.62 -10.29
C GLY A 54 -5.88 0.45 -11.30
N PRO A 55 -6.03 0.95 -12.53
CA PRO A 55 -5.10 0.65 -13.62
C PRO A 55 -3.66 1.04 -13.29
N CYS A 56 -2.72 0.11 -13.45
CA CYS A 56 -1.32 0.30 -13.07
C CYS A 56 -0.66 1.53 -13.69
N SER A 57 -0.89 1.77 -14.98
CA SER A 57 -0.35 2.92 -15.70
C SER A 57 -0.92 4.27 -15.26
N ASP A 58 -2.01 4.27 -14.49
CA ASP A 58 -2.69 5.50 -14.07
C ASP A 58 -2.41 5.84 -12.60
N VAL A 59 -1.90 4.91 -11.79
CA VAL A 59 -1.50 5.21 -10.41
C VAL A 59 -0.21 6.03 -10.45
N LYS A 60 -0.22 7.21 -9.82
CA LYS A 60 0.92 8.12 -9.79
C LYS A 60 1.77 7.93 -8.54
N GLN A 61 1.12 8.01 -7.39
CA GLN A 61 1.76 7.94 -6.08
C GLN A 61 0.75 7.44 -5.06
N TYR A 62 1.24 6.80 -4.01
CA TYR A 62 0.46 6.37 -2.87
C TYR A 62 1.23 6.54 -1.56
N ALA A 63 0.52 6.48 -0.44
CA ALA A 63 1.08 6.48 0.90
C ALA A 63 0.25 5.57 1.79
N VAL A 64 0.91 4.74 2.60
CA VAL A 64 0.26 3.88 3.59
C VAL A 64 0.49 4.47 4.97
N SER A 65 -0.52 4.37 5.83
CA SER A 65 -0.43 4.74 7.24
C SER A 65 -1.17 3.73 8.13
N GLY A 66 -0.65 3.54 9.34
CA GLY A 66 -1.21 2.62 10.32
C GLY A 66 -1.56 3.39 11.58
N LEU A 67 -2.78 3.15 12.11
CA LEU A 67 -3.32 3.83 13.27
C LEU A 67 -3.60 2.85 14.42
N VAL A 68 -3.33 3.30 15.65
CA VAL A 68 -3.65 2.62 16.91
C VAL A 68 -4.19 3.66 17.88
N GLY A 69 -5.36 3.43 18.47
CA GLY A 69 -6.10 4.40 19.29
C GLY A 69 -6.45 5.68 18.54
N GLY A 70 -6.60 5.63 17.21
CA GLY A 70 -6.78 6.81 16.35
C GLY A 70 -5.51 7.67 16.17
N VAL A 71 -4.36 7.22 16.68
CA VAL A 71 -3.06 7.88 16.50
C VAL A 71 -2.29 7.19 15.39
N ARG A 72 -1.77 7.96 14.43
CA ARG A 72 -0.87 7.43 13.40
C ARG A 72 0.46 7.05 14.02
N VAL A 73 0.77 5.75 14.01
CA VAL A 73 2.03 5.20 14.54
C VAL A 73 2.99 4.77 13.43
N PHE A 74 2.49 4.67 12.19
CA PHE A 74 3.26 4.29 11.00
C PHE A 74 2.86 5.14 9.79
N THR A 75 3.83 5.47 8.94
CA THR A 75 3.58 5.92 7.57
C THR A 75 4.77 5.65 6.65
N THR A 76 4.51 5.36 5.37
CA THR A 76 5.53 5.25 4.33
C THR A 76 6.02 6.61 3.83
N GLY A 77 5.25 7.68 4.04
CA GLY A 77 5.35 8.89 3.21
C GLY A 77 4.87 8.62 1.78
N ASP A 78 5.04 9.61 0.90
CA ASP A 78 4.67 9.49 -0.52
C ASP A 78 5.64 8.53 -1.24
N VAL A 79 5.08 7.53 -1.90
CA VAL A 79 5.79 6.54 -2.72
C VAL A 79 5.33 6.72 -4.17
N ASP A 80 6.28 6.96 -5.07
CA ASP A 80 6.03 6.98 -6.51
C ASP A 80 5.72 5.55 -7.00
N ALA A 81 4.58 5.42 -7.68
CA ALA A 81 4.12 4.15 -8.22
C ALA A 81 5.02 3.71 -9.39
N ASP A 82 5.37 2.42 -9.43
CA ASP A 82 6.11 1.82 -10.52
C ASP A 82 5.15 1.35 -11.63
N PRO A 83 5.10 2.00 -12.80
CA PRO A 83 4.14 1.64 -13.85
C PRO A 83 4.47 0.29 -14.54
N VAL A 84 5.57 -0.37 -14.17
CA VAL A 84 6.01 -1.66 -14.70
C VAL A 84 5.78 -2.78 -13.68
N GLY A 85 6.23 -2.58 -12.44
CA GLY A 85 5.97 -3.47 -11.30
C GLY A 85 4.72 -3.01 -10.57
N CYS A 86 3.56 -3.47 -11.03
CA CYS A 86 2.23 -3.06 -10.53
C CYS A 86 1.86 -3.71 -9.18
N ASP A 87 2.86 -4.09 -8.40
CA ASP A 87 2.75 -4.89 -7.19
C ASP A 87 3.83 -4.48 -6.19
N ASP A 88 3.40 -3.84 -5.11
CA ASP A 88 4.27 -3.41 -4.02
C ASP A 88 3.91 -4.11 -2.71
N ILE A 89 4.93 -4.44 -1.93
CA ILE A 89 4.77 -4.99 -0.58
C ILE A 89 5.40 -4.04 0.43
N ILE A 90 4.55 -3.55 1.33
CA ILE A 90 4.93 -2.72 2.48
C ILE A 90 4.99 -3.61 3.71
N THR A 91 6.19 -3.84 4.23
CA THR A 91 6.36 -4.64 5.46
C THR A 91 6.52 -3.72 6.67
N ILE A 92 5.63 -3.87 7.65
CA ILE A 92 5.68 -3.19 8.95
C ILE A 92 6.32 -4.12 9.98
N ARG A 93 7.33 -3.65 10.72
CA ARG A 93 8.09 -4.44 11.72
C ARG A 93 8.12 -3.73 13.08
N ASP A 94 8.29 -4.50 14.16
CA ASP A 94 8.29 -4.04 15.56
C ASP A 94 9.24 -2.88 15.89
N ARG A 95 10.35 -2.75 15.14
CA ARG A 95 11.36 -1.68 15.33
C ARG A 95 11.24 -0.60 14.27
N ALA A 96 10.04 -0.14 13.95
CA ALA A 96 9.74 1.06 13.14
C ALA A 96 10.72 1.39 11.99
N ALA A 97 11.18 0.37 11.26
CA ALA A 97 11.97 0.51 10.06
C ALA A 97 11.10 0.01 8.92
N VAL A 98 10.58 0.95 8.13
CA VAL A 98 9.75 0.66 6.97
C VAL A 98 10.65 0.10 5.87
N GLN A 99 10.30 -1.06 5.33
CA GLN A 99 10.92 -1.58 4.11
C GLN A 99 9.84 -1.67 3.04
N VAL A 100 10.05 -0.91 1.97
CA VAL A 100 9.26 -1.01 0.74
C VAL A 100 10.01 -1.97 -0.17
N ASN A 101 9.44 -3.15 -0.41
CA ASN A 101 10.02 -4.12 -1.32
C ASN A 101 9.19 -4.09 -2.62
N ARG A 102 9.82 -3.71 -3.73
CA ARG A 102 9.24 -3.91 -5.06
C ARG A 102 9.41 -5.37 -5.43
N ALA A 103 8.33 -6.04 -5.79
CA ALA A 103 8.45 -7.37 -6.37
C ALA A 103 9.08 -7.22 -7.76
N GLU A 104 10.28 -7.76 -7.95
CA GLU A 104 10.88 -7.81 -9.27
C GLU A 104 10.02 -8.71 -10.16
N ALA A 105 9.43 -8.11 -11.21
CA ALA A 105 8.67 -8.83 -12.21
C ALA A 105 9.47 -10.04 -12.70
N ARG A 106 9.03 -11.25 -12.32
CA ARG A 106 9.64 -12.50 -12.80
C ARG A 106 9.54 -12.52 -14.32
N ARG A 107 10.69 -12.41 -14.99
CA ARG A 107 10.85 -12.52 -16.44
C ARG A 107 10.51 -13.92 -16.94
#